data_AF-A0A956RYL0-F1
#
_entry.id   AF-A0A956RYL0-F1
#
_cell.length_a   1.000
_cell.length_b   1.000
_cell.length_c   1.000
_cell.angle_alpha   90.00
_cell.angle_beta   90.00
_cell.angle_gamma   90.00
#
_symmetry.space_group_name_H-M   'P 1'
#
loop_
_entity.id
_entity.type
_entity.pdbx_description
1 polymer ?
#
loop_
_entity_poly.entity_id
_entity_poly.type
_entity_poly.pdbx_seq_one_letter_code
_entity_poly.pdbx_strand_id
1 'polypeptide(L)'
;KGKILNVERARIDKVLSNEEIRAIITAIGAGIRDDFDLGNARYHKVIIMSVDAAEHVFVRTEGGVRMTEIGPFVDGLLEEHSSRPRYAPHCEKREGGDLGDVLCFDVDSNELRFRPIKGVLRHPIDEALYEIRTAYGRTVRVTASHSVFVEEDGQIGLRRGDSIHAGQRLVAPRKVTWPETAPARIDLLAVMAADPECASQVVARGPAVEAWYRARVEAEYAGRPEWSEARVSLSEDARADMAAARRASGIANAALCEAVGIRQPVTFYGWERGSARPTLTHLEAYLDAIGASREDVLARSDVGPSRLQQTWRDQYRAAPSNRVRDYVNVSELTPEDVAWFGERDDLTLTPRHHATQGLPRHLPVGEALATLLGFYVAEGSVSVRGGIRFAIGARNAVLVDDLVRSCEAVFGLTPQVYEGTGGRVAELRIVNRVAALAWGRLFGFQGARAHTKRIPDLVFELPQPAKQAFVRGYFLGDGTLAPRRLAFTTTSRELASGLSYLLSGWGVVASLASREPDGVERSIRGAPCVSRHSAWTVSVSAREDIETLRFVWEGAPGCERIEAFVASEWPTVNRRFRSL
;
A
#
# COMPACT_ATOMS: atom_id res chain seq x y z
N LYS A 1 20.01 31.92 31.83
CA LYS A 1 20.27 33.17 31.07
C LYS A 1 19.41 34.27 31.68
N GLY A 2 19.95 35.49 31.83
CA GLY A 2 19.32 36.58 32.60
C GLY A 2 18.02 37.10 31.98
N LYS A 3 17.22 37.81 32.78
CA LYS A 3 15.96 38.43 32.34
C LYS A 3 16.26 39.44 31.23
N ILE A 4 15.59 39.29 30.08
CA ILE A 4 15.74 40.21 28.93
C ILE A 4 15.44 41.63 29.38
N LEU A 5 16.28 42.57 28.91
CA LEU A 5 16.17 44.00 29.19
C LEU A 5 14.74 44.49 28.91
N ASN A 6 14.14 45.22 29.85
CA ASN A 6 12.85 45.86 29.60
C ASN A 6 13.03 46.98 28.57
N VAL A 7 12.71 46.66 27.30
CA VAL A 7 12.90 47.54 26.14
C VAL A 7 12.00 48.76 26.16
N GLU A 8 10.86 48.74 26.86
CA GLU A 8 9.95 49.89 26.95
C GLU A 8 10.52 51.02 27.82
N ARG A 9 11.38 50.69 28.79
CA ARG A 9 11.98 51.67 29.73
C ARG A 9 13.45 51.96 29.42
N ALA A 10 14.08 51.19 28.54
CA ALA A 10 15.50 51.31 28.22
C ALA A 10 15.73 52.27 27.05
N ARG A 11 16.83 53.04 27.11
CA ARG A 11 17.28 53.85 25.97
C ARG A 11 17.69 52.95 24.81
N ILE A 12 17.45 53.40 23.59
CA ILE A 12 17.66 52.61 22.37
C ILE A 12 19.09 52.10 22.24
N ASP A 13 20.08 52.89 22.62
CA ASP A 13 21.50 52.50 22.51
C ASP A 13 21.78 51.27 23.38
N LYS A 14 21.12 51.19 24.54
CA LYS A 14 21.19 50.05 25.44
C LYS A 14 20.43 48.84 24.90
N VAL A 15 19.30 49.07 24.22
CA VAL A 15 18.52 48.01 23.55
C VAL A 15 19.31 47.41 22.38
N LEU A 16 19.90 48.25 21.53
CA LEU A 16 20.69 47.82 20.36
C LEU A 16 22.05 47.23 20.76
N SER A 17 22.59 47.57 21.94
CA SER A 17 23.79 46.93 22.48
C SER A 17 23.60 45.44 22.80
N ASN A 18 22.35 44.95 22.89
CA ASN A 18 22.05 43.54 23.07
C ASN A 18 22.09 42.81 21.71
N GLU A 19 22.98 41.82 21.60
CA GLU A 19 23.16 41.03 20.37
C GLU A 19 21.90 40.24 19.97
N GLU A 20 21.14 39.71 20.93
CA GLU A 20 19.90 38.96 20.67
C GLU A 20 18.83 39.87 20.06
N ILE A 21 18.67 41.08 20.60
CA ILE A 21 17.69 42.06 20.10
C ILE A 21 18.09 42.53 18.69
N ARG A 22 19.38 42.79 18.46
CA ARG A 22 19.90 43.19 17.14
C ARG A 22 19.71 42.08 16.10
N ALA A 23 19.95 40.82 16.50
CA ALA A 23 19.73 39.67 15.65
C ALA A 23 18.25 39.54 15.24
N ILE A 24 17.31 39.75 16.17
CA ILE A 24 15.87 39.72 15.90
C ILE A 24 15.46 40.84 14.92
N ILE A 25 15.88 42.08 15.16
CA ILE A 25 15.56 43.22 14.27
C ILE A 25 16.08 42.95 12.85
N THR A 26 17.31 42.45 12.75
CA THR A 26 17.95 42.13 11.46
C THR A 26 17.25 40.98 10.75
N ALA A 27 16.83 39.95 11.50
CA ALA A 27 16.12 38.80 10.97
C ALA A 27 14.72 39.16 10.46
N ILE A 28 13.97 39.99 11.20
CA ILE A 28 12.66 40.52 10.80
C ILE A 28 12.79 41.48 9.63
N GLY A 29 13.94 42.15 9.43
CA GLY A 29 14.23 42.91 8.22
C GLY A 29 13.42 44.19 7.99
N ALA A 30 12.44 44.48 8.85
CA ALA A 30 11.60 45.67 8.79
C ALA A 30 12.31 46.97 9.25
N GLY A 31 13.58 46.91 9.64
CA GLY A 31 14.31 48.07 10.18
C GLY A 31 13.86 48.49 11.58
N ILE A 32 14.27 49.68 12.03
CA ILE A 32 13.89 50.26 13.33
C ILE A 32 13.87 51.79 13.25
N ARG A 33 12.95 52.44 13.98
CA ARG A 33 12.78 53.90 14.02
C ARG A 33 12.59 54.51 12.64
N ASP A 34 13.49 55.39 12.23
CA ASP A 34 13.38 56.19 11.01
C ASP A 34 13.59 55.33 9.76
N ASP A 35 14.27 54.18 9.91
CA ASP A 35 14.44 53.16 8.87
C ASP A 35 13.39 52.04 8.98
N PHE A 36 12.37 52.17 9.85
CA PHE A 36 11.32 51.14 9.98
C PHE A 36 10.36 51.20 8.80
N ASP A 37 10.29 50.11 8.05
CA ASP A 37 9.37 49.90 6.95
C ASP A 37 8.79 48.48 7.03
N LEU A 38 7.48 48.40 7.28
CA LEU A 38 6.75 47.14 7.35
C LEU A 38 6.77 46.40 5.99
N GLY A 39 6.90 47.10 4.87
CA GLY A 39 7.05 46.52 3.54
C GLY A 39 8.33 45.69 3.39
N ASN A 40 9.36 45.97 4.20
CA ASN A 40 10.63 45.23 4.23
C ASN A 40 10.63 44.07 5.23
N ALA A 41 9.52 43.83 5.95
CA ALA A 41 9.41 42.76 6.92
C ALA A 41 9.63 41.39 6.26
N ARG A 42 10.76 40.78 6.56
CA ARG A 42 11.12 39.41 6.25
C ARG A 42 10.41 38.51 7.27
N TYR A 43 9.82 37.44 6.76
CA TYR A 43 9.02 36.51 7.54
C TYR A 43 7.76 37.19 8.12
N HIS A 44 6.74 37.40 7.28
CA HIS A 44 5.40 37.84 7.71
C HIS A 44 4.76 36.93 8.77
N LYS A 45 5.32 35.73 8.99
CA LYS A 45 4.95 34.81 10.05
C LYS A 45 6.22 34.04 10.48
N VAL A 46 6.67 34.22 11.71
CA VAL A 46 7.72 33.39 12.33
C VAL A 46 7.02 32.29 13.10
N ILE A 47 7.08 31.06 12.61
CA ILE A 47 6.54 29.89 13.30
C ILE A 47 7.73 29.01 13.68
N ILE A 48 8.10 29.02 14.96
CA ILE A 48 8.98 28.02 15.56
C ILE A 48 8.06 27.14 16.42
N MET A 49 7.30 26.28 15.75
CA MET A 49 6.38 25.33 16.40
C MET A 49 6.83 23.94 16.03
N SER A 50 7.14 23.15 17.05
CA SER A 50 7.78 21.85 16.86
C SER A 50 7.13 20.82 17.76
N VAL A 51 7.11 19.59 17.28
CA VAL A 51 6.58 18.44 18.01
C VAL A 51 7.69 17.42 18.18
N ASP A 52 7.52 16.52 19.13
CA ASP A 52 8.45 15.42 19.29
C ASP A 52 8.46 14.50 18.06
N ALA A 53 9.63 14.00 17.68
CA ALA A 53 9.83 13.18 16.49
C ALA A 53 8.98 11.89 16.48
N ALA A 54 8.61 11.38 17.66
CA ALA A 54 7.79 10.18 17.78
C ALA A 54 6.28 10.48 17.89
N GLU A 55 5.82 11.70 17.59
CA GLU A 55 4.38 11.97 17.46
C GLU A 55 3.82 11.42 16.16
N HIS A 56 2.63 10.82 16.24
CA HIS A 56 1.97 10.26 15.06
C HIS A 56 1.32 11.35 14.21
N VAL A 57 1.42 11.17 12.89
CA VAL A 57 0.77 12.00 11.89
C VAL A 57 0.18 11.12 10.79
N PHE A 58 -0.92 11.59 10.18
CA PHE A 58 -1.47 10.99 8.97
C PHE A 58 -1.02 11.79 7.77
N VAL A 59 -0.33 11.13 6.86
CA VAL A 59 0.13 11.68 5.58
C VAL A 59 -0.54 10.92 4.44
N ARG A 60 -0.74 11.61 3.32
CA ARG A 60 -1.22 11.01 2.07
C ARG A 60 -0.23 11.31 0.96
N THR A 61 0.23 10.26 0.30
CA THR A 61 1.18 10.34 -0.83
C THR A 61 0.58 9.60 -2.03
N GLU A 62 1.30 9.49 -3.14
CA GLU A 62 0.89 8.61 -4.26
C GLU A 62 0.62 7.16 -3.81
N GLY A 63 1.32 6.69 -2.77
CA GLY A 63 1.13 5.36 -2.19
C GLY A 63 -0.07 5.20 -1.26
N GLY A 64 -0.93 6.22 -1.14
CA GLY A 64 -2.12 6.19 -0.28
C GLY A 64 -1.94 6.88 1.07
N VAL A 65 -2.85 6.58 2.01
CA VAL A 65 -2.88 7.15 3.37
C VAL A 65 -2.07 6.30 4.33
N ARG A 66 -1.14 6.94 5.06
CA ARG A 66 -0.30 6.28 6.06
C ARG A 66 -0.33 7.02 7.39
N MET A 67 -0.41 6.25 8.48
CA MET A 67 -0.05 6.74 9.81
C MET A 67 1.44 6.50 10.04
N THR A 68 2.19 7.52 10.41
CA THR A 68 3.64 7.42 10.63
C THR A 68 4.07 8.32 11.78
N GLU A 69 5.29 8.14 12.27
CA GLU A 69 5.93 9.10 13.16
C GLU A 69 6.47 10.27 12.33
N ILE A 70 6.28 11.49 12.83
CA ILE A 70 6.65 12.70 12.10
C ILE A 70 8.16 12.79 11.83
N GLY A 71 9.00 12.33 12.76
CA GLY A 71 10.46 12.33 12.64
C GLY A 71 10.95 11.55 11.43
N PRO A 72 10.74 10.21 11.39
CA PRO A 72 11.11 9.38 10.24
C PRO A 72 10.55 9.89 8.91
N PHE A 73 9.33 10.42 8.89
CA PHE A 73 8.74 11.02 7.69
C PHE A 73 9.51 12.25 7.22
N VAL A 74 9.80 13.19 8.12
CA VAL A 74 10.56 14.41 7.81
C VAL A 74 12.00 14.06 7.43
N ASP A 75 12.64 13.13 8.15
CA ASP A 75 14.01 12.70 7.88
C ASP A 75 14.15 12.13 6.46
N GLY A 76 13.24 11.24 6.04
CA GLY A 76 13.24 10.69 4.69
C GLY A 76 13.08 11.76 3.60
N LEU A 77 12.26 12.79 3.84
CA LEU A 77 12.12 13.91 2.91
C LEU A 77 13.36 14.82 2.88
N LEU A 78 14.07 15.00 3.99
CA LEU A 78 15.27 15.84 4.03
C LEU A 78 16.50 15.18 3.38
N GLU A 79 16.57 13.84 3.39
CA GLU A 79 17.67 13.09 2.77
C GLU A 79 17.77 13.31 1.26
N GLU A 80 16.64 13.45 0.58
CA GLU A 80 16.61 13.64 -0.88
C GLU A 80 17.11 15.04 -1.27
N HIS A 81 16.63 16.07 -0.60
CA HIS A 81 16.88 17.48 -0.96
C HIS A 81 16.66 18.40 0.25
N SER A 82 17.71 18.66 1.03
CA SER A 82 17.64 19.64 2.13
C SER A 82 18.47 20.89 1.87
N SER A 83 17.99 21.99 2.42
CA SER A 83 18.70 23.25 2.50
C SER A 83 18.84 23.66 3.95
N ARG A 84 19.91 24.40 4.27
CA ARG A 84 20.09 25.05 5.56
C ARG A 84 19.94 26.55 5.37
N PRO A 85 18.84 27.18 5.82
CA PRO A 85 18.64 28.60 5.65
C PRO A 85 19.80 29.39 6.23
N ARG A 86 20.31 30.38 5.50
CA ARG A 86 21.47 31.20 5.92
C ARG A 86 21.27 31.83 7.32
N TYR A 87 20.04 32.19 7.66
CA TYR A 87 19.67 32.83 8.92
C TYR A 87 19.30 31.82 10.04
N ALA A 88 19.26 30.52 9.74
CA ALA A 88 18.98 29.45 10.70
C ALA A 88 19.82 28.21 10.35
N PRO A 89 21.15 28.27 10.52
CA PRO A 89 22.07 27.22 10.04
C PRO A 89 21.88 25.87 10.74
N HIS A 90 21.22 25.86 11.91
CA HIS A 90 20.89 24.66 12.67
C HIS A 90 19.53 24.05 12.26
N CYS A 91 18.78 24.72 11.38
CA CYS A 91 17.53 24.22 10.84
C CYS A 91 17.79 23.63 9.44
N GLU A 92 17.30 22.41 9.23
CA GLU A 92 17.22 21.79 7.92
C GLU A 92 15.79 21.92 7.41
N LYS A 93 15.67 22.29 6.15
CA LYS A 93 14.39 22.59 5.53
C LYS A 93 14.34 22.09 4.09
N ARG A 94 13.20 21.51 3.73
CA ARG A 94 12.83 21.23 2.34
C ARG A 94 11.52 21.94 2.03
N GLU A 95 11.49 22.62 0.89
CA GLU A 95 10.31 23.27 0.31
C GLU A 95 10.25 22.98 -1.18
N GLY A 96 9.03 22.97 -1.72
CA GLY A 96 8.79 22.65 -3.13
C GLY A 96 8.92 21.16 -3.46
N GLY A 97 8.55 20.83 -4.70
CA GLY A 97 8.30 19.45 -5.10
C GLY A 97 7.00 18.89 -4.52
N ASP A 98 6.75 17.61 -4.77
CA ASP A 98 5.68 16.88 -4.10
C ASP A 98 6.18 16.38 -2.74
N LEU A 99 5.56 16.84 -1.66
CA LEU A 99 5.82 16.41 -0.29
C LEU A 99 4.64 15.62 0.29
N GLY A 100 3.60 15.38 -0.52
CA GLY A 100 2.33 14.80 -0.10
C GLY A 100 1.42 15.77 0.65
N ASP A 101 0.35 15.22 1.21
CA ASP A 101 -0.60 15.92 2.07
C ASP A 101 -0.47 15.47 3.53
N VAL A 102 -0.89 16.32 4.45
CA VAL A 102 -1.04 16.01 5.88
C VAL A 102 -2.46 16.28 6.35
N LEU A 103 -2.98 15.44 7.26
CA LEU A 103 -4.29 15.65 7.88
C LEU A 103 -4.25 16.87 8.80
N CYS A 104 -5.04 17.91 8.46
CA CYS A 104 -5.11 19.15 9.21
C CYS A 104 -6.51 19.41 9.75
N PHE A 105 -6.57 20.10 10.90
CA PHE A 105 -7.78 20.75 11.39
C PHE A 105 -7.89 22.14 10.79
N ASP A 106 -9.05 22.44 10.23
CA ASP A 106 -9.37 23.74 9.70
C ASP A 106 -10.20 24.54 10.71
N VAL A 107 -9.66 25.67 11.16
CA VAL A 107 -10.23 26.48 12.24
C VAL A 107 -11.50 27.20 11.81
N ASP A 108 -11.67 27.48 10.52
CA ASP A 108 -12.82 28.21 10.00
C ASP A 108 -14.03 27.28 9.84
N SER A 109 -13.80 26.05 9.34
CA SER A 109 -14.88 25.08 9.12
C SER A 109 -15.04 24.04 10.24
N ASN A 110 -14.11 23.97 11.19
CA ASN A 110 -14.03 22.93 12.21
C ASN A 110 -13.94 21.49 11.64
N GLU A 111 -13.42 21.34 10.43
CA GLU A 111 -13.32 20.05 9.73
C GLU A 111 -11.88 19.56 9.63
N LEU A 112 -11.73 18.24 9.53
CA LEU A 112 -10.45 17.60 9.22
C LEU A 112 -10.34 17.37 7.72
N ARG A 113 -9.21 17.78 7.13
CA ARG A 113 -8.93 17.59 5.70
C ARG A 113 -7.44 17.42 5.45
N PHE A 114 -7.12 16.56 4.48
CA PHE A 114 -5.77 16.49 3.93
C PHE A 114 -5.44 17.78 3.18
N ARG A 115 -4.28 18.37 3.47
CA ARG A 115 -3.79 19.59 2.83
C ARG A 115 -2.35 19.39 2.34
N PRO A 116 -1.96 19.98 1.20
CA PRO A 116 -0.60 19.88 0.68
C PRO A 116 0.44 20.39 1.69
N ILE A 117 1.50 19.61 1.87
CA ILE A 117 2.65 19.99 2.70
C ILE A 117 3.48 20.99 1.90
N LYS A 118 3.58 22.23 2.42
CA LYS A 118 4.37 23.30 1.77
C LYS A 118 5.87 23.17 2.01
N GLY A 119 6.24 22.56 3.13
CA GLY A 119 7.62 22.34 3.51
C GLY A 119 7.71 21.56 4.81
N VAL A 120 8.86 20.90 5.00
CA VAL A 120 9.20 20.17 6.21
C VAL A 120 10.44 20.79 6.85
N LEU A 121 10.48 20.78 8.18
CA LEU A 121 11.57 21.38 8.96
C LEU A 121 12.04 20.41 10.03
N ARG A 122 13.36 20.35 10.24
CA ARG A 122 14.02 19.71 11.37
C ARG A 122 14.97 20.70 12.00
N HIS A 123 14.98 20.77 13.33
CA HIS A 123 15.95 21.57 14.07
C HIS A 123 16.16 20.99 15.46
N PRO A 124 17.35 21.20 16.07
CA PRO A 124 17.53 20.89 17.48
C PRO A 124 16.65 21.82 18.34
N ILE A 125 16.29 21.35 19.53
CA ILE A 125 15.54 22.11 20.51
C ILE A 125 16.37 22.26 21.79
N ASP A 126 16.40 23.48 22.33
CA ASP A 126 17.00 23.79 23.65
C ASP A 126 15.91 24.08 24.70
N GLU A 127 14.63 23.95 24.32
CA GLU A 127 13.48 24.20 25.18
C GLU A 127 12.88 22.91 25.75
N ALA A 128 12.13 23.04 26.85
CA ALA A 128 11.47 21.91 27.47
C ALA A 128 10.37 21.33 26.56
N LEU A 129 10.26 20.00 26.55
CA LEU A 129 9.13 19.29 25.98
C LEU A 129 8.05 19.10 27.04
N TYR A 130 6.80 19.40 26.68
CA TYR A 130 5.62 19.21 27.51
C TYR A 130 4.77 18.09 26.93
N GLU A 131 4.47 17.08 27.74
CA GLU A 131 3.44 16.09 27.40
C GLU A 131 2.08 16.59 27.86
N ILE A 132 1.23 16.95 26.90
CA ILE A 132 -0.15 17.35 27.16
C ILE A 132 -1.02 16.10 27.13
N ARG A 133 -1.69 15.80 28.25
CA ARG A 133 -2.56 14.63 28.39
C ARG A 133 -4.02 15.04 28.58
N THR A 134 -4.88 14.57 27.69
CA THR A 134 -6.33 14.76 27.79
C THR A 134 -6.96 13.83 28.83
N ALA A 135 -8.19 14.14 29.28
CA ALA A 135 -8.94 13.30 30.23
C ALA A 135 -9.22 11.86 29.72
N TYR A 136 -9.21 11.66 28.40
CA TYR A 136 -9.37 10.34 27.76
C TYR A 136 -8.03 9.67 27.47
N GLY A 137 -6.92 10.28 27.90
CA GLY A 137 -5.58 9.74 27.76
C GLY A 137 -4.96 9.80 26.36
N ARG A 138 -5.53 10.61 25.44
CA ARG A 138 -4.75 11.10 24.30
C ARG A 138 -3.61 11.96 24.81
N THR A 139 -2.43 11.78 24.25
CA THR A 139 -1.21 12.51 24.59
C THR A 139 -0.63 13.16 23.34
N VAL A 140 0.05 14.28 23.51
CA VAL A 140 0.91 14.89 22.49
C VAL A 140 2.09 15.55 23.19
N ARG A 141 3.31 15.31 22.72
CA ARG A 141 4.51 15.99 23.19
C ARG A 141 4.88 17.12 22.26
N VAL A 142 4.87 18.33 22.82
CA VAL A 142 5.10 19.56 22.09
C VAL A 142 6.18 20.37 22.79
N THR A 143 6.87 21.24 22.06
CA THR A 143 7.80 22.16 22.68
C THR A 143 7.08 23.28 23.44
N ALA A 144 7.79 23.96 24.35
CA ALA A 144 7.24 25.07 25.15
C ALA A 144 6.56 26.15 24.29
N SER A 145 7.16 26.50 23.14
CA SER A 145 6.65 27.49 22.20
C SER A 145 5.53 27.00 21.29
N HIS A 146 5.32 25.68 21.17
CA HIS A 146 4.34 25.11 20.25
C HIS A 146 2.92 25.41 20.74
N SER A 147 2.13 26.09 19.90
CA SER A 147 0.73 26.37 20.21
C SER A 147 -0.20 25.20 19.91
N VAL A 148 -1.13 24.92 20.82
CA VAL A 148 -2.25 23.99 20.61
C VAL A 148 -3.58 24.75 20.60
N PHE A 149 -4.60 24.16 19.98
CA PHE A 149 -5.93 24.73 19.93
C PHE A 149 -6.68 24.48 21.25
N VAL A 150 -7.16 25.55 21.85
CA VAL A 150 -7.95 25.56 23.09
C VAL A 150 -9.30 26.21 22.81
N GLU A 151 -10.36 25.69 23.39
CA GLU A 151 -11.67 26.36 23.39
C GLU A 151 -11.91 27.09 24.71
N GLU A 152 -12.12 28.40 24.60
CA GLU A 152 -12.46 29.32 25.70
C GLU A 152 -13.72 30.08 25.29
N ASP A 153 -14.76 30.03 26.12
CA ASP A 153 -16.04 30.74 25.90
C ASP A 153 -16.68 30.55 24.51
N GLY A 154 -16.58 29.33 23.96
CA GLY A 154 -17.13 28.99 22.64
C GLY A 154 -16.28 29.44 21.45
N GLN A 155 -15.10 30.01 21.69
CA GLN A 155 -14.14 30.41 20.66
C GLN A 155 -12.89 29.55 20.68
N ILE A 156 -12.36 29.23 19.50
CA ILE A 156 -11.11 28.49 19.36
C ILE A 156 -9.95 29.49 19.30
N GLY A 157 -9.01 29.34 20.23
CA GLY A 157 -7.78 30.12 20.31
C GLY A 157 -6.54 29.24 20.32
N LEU A 158 -5.38 29.87 20.16
CA LEU A 158 -4.07 29.21 20.28
C LEU A 158 -3.46 29.52 21.65
N ARG A 159 -2.96 28.49 22.32
CA ARG A 159 -2.20 28.61 23.57
C ARG A 159 -0.89 27.84 23.45
N ARG A 160 0.21 28.44 23.88
CA ARG A 160 1.53 27.81 23.92
C ARG A 160 1.53 26.58 24.84
N GLY A 161 2.35 25.59 24.52
CA GLY A 161 2.46 24.32 25.26
C GLY A 161 2.77 24.52 26.75
N ASP A 162 3.67 25.46 27.06
CA ASP A 162 4.02 25.83 28.44
C ASP A 162 2.91 26.54 29.22
N SER A 163 1.89 27.03 28.51
CA SER A 163 0.76 27.79 29.04
C SER A 163 -0.50 26.92 29.17
N ILE A 164 -0.41 25.61 28.90
CA ILE A 164 -1.52 24.68 29.10
C ILE A 164 -1.56 24.21 30.55
N HIS A 165 -2.77 24.15 31.12
CA HIS A 165 -2.99 23.66 32.49
C HIS A 165 -4.14 22.65 32.55
N ALA A 166 -4.11 21.81 33.58
CA ALA A 166 -5.18 20.84 33.83
C ALA A 166 -6.55 21.54 33.97
N GLY A 167 -7.56 21.02 33.28
CA GLY A 167 -8.91 21.56 33.26
C GLY A 167 -9.24 22.42 32.03
N GLN A 168 -8.25 22.85 31.25
CA GLN A 168 -8.50 23.53 29.97
C GLN A 168 -9.07 22.56 28.92
N ARG A 169 -9.91 23.10 28.03
CA ARG A 169 -10.55 22.36 26.95
C ARG A 169 -9.70 22.44 25.69
N LEU A 170 -9.14 21.31 25.28
CA LEU A 170 -8.36 21.19 24.05
C LEU A 170 -9.26 20.79 22.88
N VAL A 171 -9.00 21.35 21.71
CA VAL A 171 -9.65 20.92 20.47
C VAL A 171 -8.96 19.64 19.99
N ALA A 172 -9.76 18.62 19.72
CA ALA A 172 -9.26 17.35 19.21
C ALA A 172 -10.25 16.71 18.23
N PRO A 173 -9.78 15.89 17.27
CA PRO A 173 -10.64 15.13 16.36
C PRO A 173 -11.72 14.32 17.08
N ARG A 174 -13.00 14.63 16.82
CA ARG A 174 -14.13 13.77 17.20
C ARG A 174 -14.40 12.72 16.12
N LYS A 175 -14.45 13.14 14.85
CA LYS A 175 -14.67 12.28 13.70
C LYS A 175 -13.62 12.54 12.63
N VAL A 176 -13.03 11.48 12.08
CA VAL A 176 -12.10 11.58 10.95
C VAL A 176 -12.75 10.94 9.73
N THR A 177 -12.85 11.69 8.63
CA THR A 177 -13.32 11.13 7.36
C THR A 177 -12.13 10.61 6.60
N TRP A 178 -12.09 9.29 6.42
CA TRP A 178 -11.04 8.64 5.65
C TRP A 178 -11.45 8.55 4.17
N PRO A 179 -10.52 8.67 3.21
CA PRO A 179 -10.82 8.40 1.82
C PRO A 179 -11.21 6.92 1.64
N GLU A 180 -12.04 6.64 0.64
CA GLU A 180 -12.44 5.27 0.26
C GLU A 180 -11.86 4.95 -1.11
N THR A 181 -10.52 4.98 -1.19
CA THR A 181 -9.71 4.91 -2.41
C THR A 181 -8.95 3.60 -2.57
N ALA A 182 -9.16 2.63 -1.67
CA ALA A 182 -8.52 1.32 -1.79
C ALA A 182 -8.82 0.68 -3.15
N PRO A 183 -7.80 0.11 -3.84
CA PRO A 183 -8.03 -0.57 -5.11
C PRO A 183 -8.91 -1.80 -4.89
N ALA A 184 -9.71 -2.18 -5.88
CA ALA A 184 -10.55 -3.38 -5.80
C ALA A 184 -9.72 -4.69 -5.75
N ARG A 185 -8.51 -4.66 -6.31
CA ARG A 185 -7.57 -5.78 -6.35
C ARG A 185 -6.12 -5.31 -6.28
N ILE A 186 -5.24 -6.14 -5.73
CA ILE A 186 -3.79 -5.90 -5.64
C ILE A 186 -3.07 -6.84 -6.59
N ASP A 187 -2.24 -6.31 -7.49
CA ASP A 187 -1.39 -7.11 -8.39
C ASP A 187 -0.18 -7.68 -7.65
N LEU A 188 -0.23 -8.97 -7.29
CA LEU A 188 0.86 -9.66 -6.62
C LEU A 188 2.09 -9.81 -7.52
N LEU A 189 1.95 -9.85 -8.86
CA LEU A 189 3.11 -9.95 -9.74
C LEU A 189 3.96 -8.68 -9.64
N ALA A 190 3.32 -7.52 -9.72
CA ALA A 190 4.00 -6.23 -9.55
C ALA A 190 4.66 -6.11 -8.17
N VAL A 191 3.97 -6.52 -7.11
CA VAL A 191 4.47 -6.47 -5.74
C VAL A 191 5.69 -7.37 -5.56
N MET A 192 5.66 -8.59 -6.10
CA MET A 192 6.77 -9.54 -6.00
C MET A 192 7.95 -9.14 -6.90
N ALA A 193 7.70 -8.56 -8.08
CA ALA A 193 8.74 -8.11 -8.99
C ALA A 193 9.50 -6.88 -8.49
N ALA A 194 8.83 -5.99 -7.74
CA ALA A 194 9.45 -4.79 -7.18
C ALA A 194 10.45 -5.06 -6.05
N ASP A 195 10.50 -6.28 -5.51
CA ASP A 195 11.38 -6.67 -4.40
C ASP A 195 12.29 -7.84 -4.82
N PRO A 196 13.62 -7.66 -4.94
CA PRO A 196 14.53 -8.71 -5.41
C PRO A 196 14.52 -9.99 -4.56
N GLU A 197 14.33 -9.87 -3.24
CA GLU A 197 14.24 -11.03 -2.35
C GLU A 197 12.99 -11.86 -2.67
N CYS A 198 11.84 -11.20 -2.87
CA CYS A 198 10.61 -11.86 -3.30
C CYS A 198 10.74 -12.44 -4.71
N ALA A 199 11.22 -11.66 -5.67
CA ALA A 199 11.34 -12.03 -7.09
C ALA A 199 12.22 -13.29 -7.31
N SER A 200 13.24 -13.50 -6.47
CA SER A 200 14.11 -14.68 -6.55
C SER A 200 13.42 -16.00 -6.14
N GLN A 201 12.31 -15.91 -5.41
CA GLN A 201 11.62 -17.04 -4.78
C GLN A 201 10.29 -17.42 -5.44
N VAL A 202 9.78 -16.57 -6.35
CA VAL A 202 8.46 -16.70 -6.97
C VAL A 202 8.61 -16.98 -8.46
N VAL A 203 7.74 -17.85 -8.97
CA VAL A 203 7.64 -18.20 -10.39
C VAL A 203 6.24 -17.88 -10.88
N ALA A 204 6.12 -17.07 -11.92
CA ALA A 204 4.86 -16.85 -12.63
C ALA A 204 4.61 -18.00 -13.60
N ARG A 205 3.38 -18.52 -13.64
CA ARG A 205 2.99 -19.67 -14.47
C ARG A 205 1.63 -19.47 -15.12
N GLY A 206 1.45 -19.98 -16.33
CA GLY A 206 0.16 -20.06 -17.00
C GLY A 206 0.16 -19.54 -18.43
N PRO A 207 -1.01 -19.56 -19.09
CA PRO A 207 -1.15 -19.14 -20.49
C PRO A 207 -0.64 -17.72 -20.79
N ALA A 208 -0.73 -16.78 -19.85
CA ALA A 208 -0.19 -15.44 -20.03
C ALA A 208 1.34 -15.45 -20.23
N VAL A 209 2.06 -16.28 -19.46
CA VAL A 209 3.52 -16.41 -19.55
C VAL A 209 3.93 -17.04 -20.88
N GLU A 210 3.16 -18.03 -21.34
CA GLU A 210 3.39 -18.62 -22.65
C GLU A 210 3.21 -17.60 -23.78
N ALA A 211 2.13 -16.81 -23.72
CA ALA A 211 1.89 -15.72 -24.67
C ALA A 211 3.01 -14.67 -24.65
N TRP A 212 3.55 -14.34 -23.46
CA TRP A 212 4.68 -13.43 -23.30
C TRP A 212 5.93 -13.95 -24.02
N TYR A 213 6.30 -15.24 -23.82
CA TYR A 213 7.42 -15.83 -24.57
C TYR A 213 7.19 -15.84 -26.07
N ARG A 214 5.97 -16.19 -26.52
CA ARG A 214 5.62 -16.20 -27.95
C ARG A 214 5.80 -14.82 -28.57
N ALA A 215 5.31 -13.77 -27.91
CA ALA A 215 5.45 -12.39 -28.38
C ALA A 215 6.92 -11.98 -28.49
N ARG A 216 7.78 -12.36 -27.54
CA ARG A 216 9.22 -12.10 -27.60
C ARG A 216 9.91 -12.83 -28.75
N VAL A 217 9.55 -14.09 -28.98
CA VAL A 217 10.06 -14.85 -30.12
C VAL A 217 9.56 -14.23 -31.43
N GLU A 218 8.27 -13.90 -31.56
CA GLU A 218 7.74 -13.22 -32.75
C GLU A 218 8.46 -11.90 -33.04
N ALA A 219 8.73 -11.08 -32.02
CA ALA A 219 9.47 -9.83 -32.16
C ALA A 219 10.92 -10.05 -32.64
N GLU A 220 11.62 -11.07 -32.13
CA GLU A 220 12.98 -11.42 -32.59
C GLU A 220 13.00 -11.83 -34.07
N TYR A 221 11.97 -12.53 -34.53
CA TYR A 221 11.82 -12.95 -35.92
C TYR A 221 11.01 -11.97 -36.78
N ALA A 222 10.72 -10.75 -36.32
CA ALA A 222 9.92 -9.79 -37.09
C ALA A 222 10.57 -9.41 -38.43
N GLY A 223 11.90 -9.24 -38.48
CA GLY A 223 12.66 -9.06 -39.73
C GLY A 223 12.92 -10.35 -40.54
N ARG A 224 12.28 -11.45 -40.09
CA ARG A 224 12.26 -12.85 -40.51
C ARG A 224 11.08 -13.34 -41.36
N PRO A 225 10.67 -12.78 -42.51
CA PRO A 225 9.39 -13.12 -43.15
C PRO A 225 9.11 -14.62 -43.29
N GLU A 226 10.12 -15.42 -43.57
CA GLU A 226 10.01 -16.88 -43.70
C GLU A 226 9.67 -17.61 -42.38
N TRP A 227 9.72 -16.95 -41.24
CA TRP A 227 9.34 -17.48 -39.94
C TRP A 227 8.07 -16.82 -39.40
N SER A 228 7.97 -15.50 -39.54
CA SER A 228 6.97 -14.66 -38.88
C SER A 228 5.72 -14.39 -39.71
N GLU A 229 5.81 -14.34 -41.05
CA GLU A 229 4.65 -14.05 -41.90
C GLU A 229 3.72 -15.25 -42.05
N ALA A 230 2.43 -14.94 -42.22
CA ALA A 230 1.38 -15.91 -42.51
C ALA A 230 1.67 -16.69 -43.80
N ARG A 231 1.20 -17.94 -43.84
CA ARG A 231 1.44 -18.85 -44.97
C ARG A 231 0.19 -18.99 -45.82
N VAL A 232 0.34 -18.76 -47.13
CA VAL A 232 -0.79 -18.82 -48.05
C VAL A 232 -0.90 -20.23 -48.64
N SER A 233 -2.08 -20.83 -48.49
CA SER A 233 -2.46 -22.11 -49.11
C SER A 233 -3.30 -21.81 -50.35
N LEU A 234 -2.80 -22.17 -51.53
CA LEU A 234 -3.45 -21.89 -52.81
C LEU A 234 -4.29 -23.08 -53.26
N SER A 235 -5.48 -22.84 -53.84
CA SER A 235 -6.27 -23.88 -54.49
C SER A 235 -5.51 -24.51 -55.67
N GLU A 236 -5.95 -25.67 -56.14
CA GLU A 236 -5.34 -26.32 -57.31
C GLU A 236 -5.47 -25.45 -58.57
N ASP A 237 -6.62 -24.83 -58.79
CA ASP A 237 -6.86 -23.94 -59.93
C ASP A 237 -6.00 -22.68 -59.87
N ALA A 238 -5.89 -22.05 -58.68
CA ALA A 238 -5.03 -20.88 -58.50
C ALA A 238 -3.56 -21.19 -58.78
N ARG A 239 -3.09 -22.36 -58.36
CA ARG A 239 -1.73 -22.85 -58.64
C ARG A 239 -1.50 -23.11 -60.12
N ALA A 240 -2.47 -23.71 -60.81
CA ALA A 240 -2.40 -23.98 -62.24
C ALA A 240 -2.35 -22.67 -63.06
N ASP A 241 -3.19 -21.70 -62.71
CA ASP A 241 -3.23 -20.38 -63.34
C ASP A 241 -1.92 -19.61 -63.13
N MET A 242 -1.38 -19.63 -61.91
CA MET A 242 -0.08 -19.04 -61.61
C MET A 242 1.04 -19.65 -62.46
N ALA A 243 1.06 -20.97 -62.60
CA ALA A 243 2.06 -21.65 -63.42
C ALA A 243 1.91 -21.34 -64.92
N ALA A 244 0.68 -21.18 -65.40
CA ALA A 244 0.41 -20.75 -66.77
C ALA A 244 0.85 -19.30 -67.01
N ALA A 245 0.51 -18.39 -66.09
CA ALA A 245 0.90 -16.98 -66.15
C ALA A 245 2.43 -16.81 -66.13
N ARG A 246 3.15 -17.55 -65.27
CA ARG A 246 4.63 -17.54 -65.27
C ARG A 246 5.23 -18.03 -66.59
N ARG A 247 4.65 -19.07 -67.22
CA ARG A 247 5.14 -19.56 -68.54
C ARG A 247 4.88 -18.54 -69.63
N ALA A 248 3.73 -17.86 -69.59
CA ALA A 248 3.34 -16.85 -70.55
C ALA A 248 4.14 -15.54 -70.40
N SER A 249 4.59 -15.20 -69.20
CA SER A 249 5.33 -13.95 -68.94
C SER A 249 6.73 -13.93 -69.58
N GLY A 250 7.31 -15.09 -69.87
CA GLY A 250 8.64 -15.20 -70.51
C GLY A 250 9.81 -14.71 -69.65
N ILE A 251 9.59 -14.40 -68.37
CA ILE A 251 10.61 -13.88 -67.46
C ILE A 251 11.63 -14.97 -67.14
N ALA A 252 12.91 -14.61 -67.23
CA ALA A 252 14.00 -15.52 -66.85
C ALA A 252 13.93 -15.85 -65.35
N ASN A 253 14.13 -17.12 -65.00
CA ASN A 253 14.06 -17.60 -63.62
C ASN A 253 14.93 -16.81 -62.63
N ALA A 254 16.12 -16.35 -63.05
CA ALA A 254 17.01 -15.55 -62.22
C ALA A 254 16.40 -14.18 -61.88
N ALA A 255 15.85 -13.50 -62.88
CA ALA A 255 15.17 -12.21 -62.71
C ALA A 255 13.90 -12.35 -61.85
N LEU A 256 13.16 -13.44 -62.00
CA LEU A 256 12.00 -13.74 -61.15
C LEU A 256 12.40 -14.02 -59.70
N CYS A 257 13.50 -14.73 -59.47
CA CYS A 257 14.02 -14.95 -58.12
C CYS A 257 14.43 -13.64 -57.45
N GLU A 258 15.10 -12.75 -58.18
CA GLU A 258 15.50 -11.42 -57.71
C GLU A 258 14.28 -10.54 -57.38
N ALA A 259 13.30 -10.46 -58.29
CA ALA A 259 12.08 -9.67 -58.12
C ALA A 259 11.26 -10.11 -56.90
N VAL A 260 11.27 -11.41 -56.59
CA VAL A 260 10.50 -11.97 -55.46
C VAL A 260 11.33 -11.99 -54.17
N GLY A 261 12.65 -11.81 -54.23
CA GLY A 261 13.52 -11.85 -53.06
C GLY A 261 13.85 -13.28 -52.58
N ILE A 262 13.86 -14.27 -53.47
CA ILE A 262 14.17 -15.67 -53.15
C ILE A 262 15.46 -16.14 -53.84
N ARG A 263 16.11 -17.19 -53.30
CA ARG A 263 17.43 -17.63 -53.78
C ARG A 263 17.41 -18.59 -54.97
N GLN A 264 16.36 -19.40 -55.11
CA GLN A 264 16.34 -20.50 -56.09
C GLN A 264 14.95 -20.67 -56.72
N PRO A 265 14.87 -20.98 -58.04
CA PRO A 265 13.60 -21.19 -58.74
C PRO A 265 12.74 -22.32 -58.18
N VAL A 266 13.38 -23.32 -57.55
CA VAL A 266 12.71 -24.47 -56.93
C VAL A 266 11.64 -24.06 -55.91
N THR A 267 11.80 -22.89 -55.27
CA THR A 267 10.87 -22.37 -54.28
C THR A 267 9.50 -22.02 -54.88
N PHE A 268 9.44 -21.23 -55.97
CA PHE A 268 8.16 -20.94 -56.63
C PHE A 268 7.60 -22.13 -57.40
N TYR A 269 8.45 -23.03 -57.92
CA TYR A 269 7.97 -24.32 -58.44
C TYR A 269 7.32 -25.17 -57.35
N GLY A 270 7.75 -25.01 -56.09
CA GLY A 270 7.11 -25.64 -54.95
C GLY A 270 5.73 -25.04 -54.66
N TRP A 271 5.56 -23.73 -54.82
CA TRP A 271 4.26 -23.05 -54.67
C TRP A 271 3.28 -23.47 -55.75
N GLU A 272 3.70 -23.46 -57.02
CA GLU A 272 2.91 -23.93 -58.17
C GLU A 272 2.50 -25.41 -58.05
N ARG A 273 3.34 -26.26 -57.46
CA ARG A 273 3.02 -27.69 -57.22
C ARG A 273 2.31 -27.94 -55.88
N GLY A 274 2.19 -26.91 -55.04
CA GLY A 274 1.70 -26.98 -53.66
C GLY A 274 2.51 -27.85 -52.70
N SER A 275 3.76 -28.16 -53.04
CA SER A 275 4.70 -28.79 -52.11
C SER A 275 5.32 -27.80 -51.12
N ALA A 276 5.14 -26.49 -51.35
CA ALA A 276 5.52 -25.42 -50.44
C ALA A 276 4.44 -24.31 -50.40
N ARG A 277 4.38 -23.56 -49.30
CA ARG A 277 3.45 -22.45 -49.11
C ARG A 277 4.21 -21.10 -49.07
N PRO A 278 3.92 -20.13 -49.95
CA PRO A 278 4.55 -18.81 -49.90
C PRO A 278 4.12 -18.03 -48.65
N THR A 279 4.89 -17.01 -48.28
CA THR A 279 4.34 -15.95 -47.41
C THR A 279 3.49 -15.00 -48.25
N LEU A 280 2.64 -14.18 -47.63
CA LEU A 280 1.82 -13.22 -48.38
C LEU A 280 2.68 -12.26 -49.19
N THR A 281 3.73 -11.68 -48.57
CA THR A 281 4.66 -10.76 -49.24
C THR A 281 5.33 -11.40 -50.45
N HIS A 282 5.82 -12.64 -50.30
CA HIS A 282 6.44 -13.37 -51.41
C HIS A 282 5.43 -13.74 -52.51
N LEU A 283 4.20 -14.09 -52.15
CA LEU A 283 3.15 -14.40 -53.12
C LEU A 283 2.79 -13.15 -53.92
N GLU A 284 2.56 -12.03 -53.26
CA GLU A 284 2.23 -10.77 -53.92
C GLU A 284 3.33 -10.30 -54.88
N ALA A 285 4.60 -10.32 -54.44
CA ALA A 285 5.74 -10.00 -55.30
C ALA A 285 5.84 -10.96 -56.50
N TYR A 286 5.53 -12.24 -56.30
CA TYR A 286 5.52 -13.24 -57.36
C TYR A 286 4.40 -12.99 -58.38
N LEU A 287 3.19 -12.67 -57.91
CA LEU A 287 2.04 -12.37 -58.77
C LEU A 287 2.27 -11.11 -59.60
N ASP A 288 2.83 -10.07 -58.98
CA ASP A 288 3.21 -8.84 -59.68
C ASP A 288 4.24 -9.11 -60.77
N ALA A 289 5.30 -9.86 -60.43
CA ALA A 289 6.37 -10.15 -61.37
C ALA A 289 5.84 -10.92 -62.59
N ILE A 290 4.91 -11.86 -62.42
CA ILE A 290 4.35 -12.64 -63.54
C ILE A 290 3.14 -11.98 -64.22
N GLY A 291 2.69 -10.81 -63.74
CA GLY A 291 1.53 -10.10 -64.28
C GLY A 291 0.19 -10.77 -63.99
N ALA A 292 0.09 -11.55 -62.90
CA ALA A 292 -1.15 -12.21 -62.48
C ALA A 292 -1.98 -11.33 -61.54
N SER A 293 -3.30 -11.45 -61.62
CA SER A 293 -4.24 -10.72 -60.74
C SER A 293 -4.10 -11.19 -59.29
N ARG A 294 -3.67 -10.28 -58.40
CA ARG A 294 -3.60 -10.53 -56.96
C ARG A 294 -4.97 -10.89 -56.39
N GLU A 295 -6.01 -10.15 -56.80
CA GLU A 295 -7.37 -10.31 -56.31
C GLU A 295 -7.91 -11.71 -56.62
N ASP A 296 -7.78 -12.16 -57.87
CA ASP A 296 -8.31 -13.46 -58.32
C ASP A 296 -7.59 -14.65 -57.67
N VAL A 297 -6.29 -14.52 -57.41
CA VAL A 297 -5.49 -15.57 -56.79
C VAL A 297 -5.72 -15.60 -55.28
N LEU A 298 -5.77 -14.44 -54.62
CA LEU A 298 -6.01 -14.35 -53.18
C LEU A 298 -7.43 -14.78 -52.80
N ALA A 299 -8.43 -14.50 -53.64
CA ALA A 299 -9.81 -14.98 -53.46
C ALA A 299 -9.93 -16.52 -53.48
N ARG A 300 -8.93 -17.20 -54.05
CA ARG A 300 -8.84 -18.67 -54.14
C ARG A 300 -7.75 -19.23 -53.23
N SER A 301 -7.43 -18.51 -52.16
CA SER A 301 -6.38 -18.86 -51.20
C SER A 301 -6.87 -18.78 -49.76
N ASP A 302 -6.21 -19.54 -48.88
CA ASP A 302 -6.40 -19.51 -47.43
C ASP A 302 -5.12 -19.02 -46.74
N VAL A 303 -5.23 -17.98 -45.92
CA VAL A 303 -4.10 -17.40 -45.19
C VAL A 303 -4.03 -18.06 -43.82
N GLY A 304 -3.11 -19.01 -43.69
CA GLY A 304 -2.88 -19.78 -42.47
C GLY A 304 -1.79 -19.21 -41.55
N PRO A 305 -1.54 -19.86 -40.40
CA PRO A 305 -0.56 -19.41 -39.42
C PRO A 305 0.87 -19.34 -39.99
N SER A 306 1.71 -18.52 -39.37
CA SER A 306 3.14 -18.47 -39.68
C SER A 306 3.84 -19.78 -39.36
N ARG A 307 5.09 -19.95 -39.82
CA ARG A 307 5.87 -21.16 -39.51
C ARG A 307 6.11 -21.31 -38.00
N LEU A 308 6.31 -20.21 -37.28
CA LEU A 308 6.42 -20.21 -35.82
C LEU A 308 5.11 -20.67 -35.16
N GLN A 309 4.00 -20.06 -35.55
CA GLN A 309 2.68 -20.40 -35.01
C GLN A 309 2.29 -21.86 -35.32
N GLN A 310 2.60 -22.35 -36.52
CA GLN A 310 2.39 -23.74 -36.89
C GLN A 310 3.27 -24.69 -36.06
N THR A 311 4.54 -24.33 -35.82
CA THR A 311 5.43 -25.09 -34.92
C THR A 311 4.83 -25.20 -33.53
N TRP A 312 4.28 -24.09 -33.02
CA TRP A 312 3.63 -24.07 -31.71
C TRP A 312 2.31 -24.84 -31.65
N ARG A 313 1.58 -24.93 -32.76
CA ARG A 313 0.33 -25.68 -32.83
C ARG A 313 0.57 -27.19 -32.96
N ASP A 314 1.50 -27.59 -33.84
CA ASP A 314 1.60 -28.97 -34.31
C ASP A 314 2.68 -29.78 -33.54
N GLN A 315 3.67 -29.12 -32.94
CA GLN A 315 4.85 -29.79 -32.36
C GLN A 315 5.20 -29.35 -30.94
N TYR A 316 4.45 -28.39 -30.37
CA TYR A 316 4.77 -27.86 -29.06
C TYR A 316 4.41 -28.82 -27.93
N ARG A 317 5.37 -28.98 -27.02
CA ARG A 317 5.16 -29.53 -25.69
C ARG A 317 5.81 -28.55 -24.72
N ALA A 318 5.18 -28.24 -23.59
CA ALA A 318 5.82 -27.44 -22.56
C ALA A 318 7.03 -28.21 -22.01
N ALA A 319 8.24 -27.86 -22.45
CA ALA A 319 9.49 -28.51 -22.07
C ALA A 319 10.53 -27.45 -21.66
N PRO A 320 11.38 -27.70 -20.64
CA PRO A 320 12.36 -26.71 -20.18
C PRO A 320 13.36 -26.27 -21.25
N SER A 321 13.67 -27.14 -22.21
CA SER A 321 14.55 -26.83 -23.34
C SER A 321 13.91 -25.92 -24.40
N ASN A 322 12.59 -25.75 -24.35
CA ASN A 322 11.87 -24.93 -25.34
C ASN A 322 12.05 -23.45 -25.03
N ARG A 323 12.07 -22.65 -26.11
CA ARG A 323 12.13 -21.18 -26.06
C ARG A 323 10.83 -20.57 -25.52
N VAL A 324 9.71 -21.24 -25.77
CA VAL A 324 8.39 -20.89 -25.24
C VAL A 324 8.09 -21.86 -24.11
N ARG A 325 7.71 -21.32 -22.96
CA ARG A 325 7.41 -22.05 -21.73
C ARG A 325 6.17 -21.45 -21.09
N ASP A 326 5.52 -22.21 -20.23
CA ASP A 326 4.38 -21.77 -19.42
C ASP A 326 4.81 -21.19 -18.07
N TYR A 327 6.11 -20.94 -17.84
CA TYR A 327 6.63 -20.37 -16.60
C TYR A 327 7.88 -19.50 -16.79
N VAL A 328 8.03 -18.54 -15.87
CA VAL A 328 9.17 -17.61 -15.81
C VAL A 328 9.46 -17.26 -14.35
N ASN A 329 10.74 -17.21 -13.95
CA ASN A 329 11.08 -16.71 -12.63
C ASN A 329 10.75 -15.22 -12.58
N VAL A 330 10.10 -14.74 -11.51
CA VAL A 330 9.71 -13.32 -11.42
C VAL A 330 10.93 -12.39 -11.47
N SER A 331 12.09 -12.86 -10.98
CA SER A 331 13.39 -12.17 -11.07
C SER A 331 13.93 -11.99 -12.50
N GLU A 332 13.37 -12.68 -13.49
CA GLU A 332 13.74 -12.50 -14.91
C GLU A 332 12.87 -11.45 -15.61
N LEU A 333 11.82 -10.95 -14.96
CA LEU A 333 10.89 -9.97 -15.54
C LEU A 333 11.36 -8.54 -15.27
N THR A 334 11.38 -7.72 -16.32
CA THR A 334 11.57 -6.28 -16.20
C THR A 334 10.25 -5.57 -15.84
N PRO A 335 10.28 -4.29 -15.40
CA PRO A 335 9.05 -3.52 -15.20
C PRO A 335 8.18 -3.43 -16.47
N GLU A 336 8.80 -3.35 -17.65
CA GLU A 336 8.08 -3.37 -18.94
C GLU A 336 7.41 -4.73 -19.19
N ASP A 337 8.07 -5.84 -18.83
CA ASP A 337 7.47 -7.18 -18.93
C ASP A 337 6.28 -7.32 -17.98
N VAL A 338 6.37 -6.81 -16.75
CA VAL A 338 5.24 -6.81 -15.79
C VAL A 338 4.07 -5.99 -16.35
N ALA A 339 4.34 -4.81 -16.91
CA ALA A 339 3.33 -3.97 -17.56
C ALA A 339 2.70 -4.66 -18.77
N TRP A 340 3.47 -5.45 -19.54
CA TRP A 340 2.95 -6.21 -20.69
C TRP A 340 1.86 -7.21 -20.29
N PHE A 341 1.96 -7.84 -19.12
CA PHE A 341 0.91 -8.74 -18.63
C PHE A 341 -0.41 -7.99 -18.35
N GLY A 342 -0.40 -6.66 -18.22
CA GLY A 342 -1.59 -5.83 -18.05
C GLY A 342 -2.51 -6.35 -16.95
N GLU A 343 -3.81 -6.43 -17.23
CA GLU A 343 -4.84 -6.91 -16.30
C GLU A 343 -5.14 -8.42 -16.42
N ARG A 344 -4.27 -9.20 -17.08
CA ARG A 344 -4.48 -10.64 -17.31
C ARG A 344 -4.56 -11.44 -16.01
N ASP A 345 -5.58 -12.29 -15.93
CA ASP A 345 -5.87 -13.18 -14.81
C ASP A 345 -5.50 -14.66 -15.09
N ASP A 346 -5.08 -14.98 -16.32
CA ASP A 346 -4.67 -16.32 -16.74
C ASP A 346 -3.20 -16.64 -16.40
N LEU A 347 -2.75 -16.18 -15.22
CA LEU A 347 -1.47 -16.57 -14.62
C LEU A 347 -1.58 -16.71 -13.10
N THR A 348 -0.73 -17.56 -12.56
CA THR A 348 -0.61 -17.81 -11.12
C THR A 348 0.83 -17.62 -10.66
N LEU A 349 1.00 -17.29 -9.38
CA LEU A 349 2.29 -17.16 -8.74
C LEU A 349 2.54 -18.37 -7.84
N THR A 350 3.66 -19.06 -8.07
CA THR A 350 3.98 -20.32 -7.39
C THR A 350 5.34 -20.25 -6.70
N PRO A 351 5.56 -21.03 -5.64
CA PRO A 351 6.91 -21.32 -5.15
C PRO A 351 7.69 -22.12 -6.21
N ARG A 352 9.02 -21.94 -6.26
CA ARG A 352 9.91 -22.66 -7.21
C ARG A 352 9.73 -24.19 -7.21
N HIS A 353 9.54 -24.79 -6.03
CA HIS A 353 9.49 -26.25 -5.86
C HIS A 353 8.07 -26.83 -5.73
N HIS A 354 7.02 -26.00 -5.78
CA HIS A 354 5.62 -26.42 -5.59
C HIS A 354 4.71 -25.79 -6.65
N ALA A 355 4.91 -26.17 -7.91
CA ALA A 355 4.22 -25.60 -9.06
C ALA A 355 2.69 -25.76 -9.05
N THR A 356 2.14 -26.72 -8.28
CA THR A 356 0.70 -26.96 -8.16
C THR A 356 0.02 -26.11 -7.09
N GLN A 357 0.80 -25.39 -6.26
CA GLN A 357 0.28 -24.55 -5.17
C GLN A 357 0.43 -23.06 -5.53
N GLY A 358 -0.29 -22.64 -6.56
CA GLY A 358 -0.28 -21.26 -7.04
C GLY A 358 -1.29 -20.38 -6.32
N LEU A 359 -0.97 -19.08 -6.27
CA LEU A 359 -1.92 -18.02 -5.97
C LEU A 359 -2.38 -17.36 -7.26
N PRO A 360 -3.63 -16.88 -7.34
CA PRO A 360 -4.04 -15.92 -8.37
C PRO A 360 -3.10 -14.71 -8.37
N ARG A 361 -2.89 -14.10 -9.54
CA ARG A 361 -2.11 -12.86 -9.66
C ARG A 361 -2.72 -11.73 -8.84
N HIS A 362 -4.04 -11.58 -8.91
CA HIS A 362 -4.73 -10.47 -8.27
C HIS A 362 -5.38 -10.91 -6.98
N LEU A 363 -5.02 -10.25 -5.88
CA LEU A 363 -5.61 -10.46 -4.57
C LEU A 363 -6.83 -9.52 -4.39
N PRO A 364 -8.04 -10.02 -4.12
CA PRO A 364 -9.22 -9.18 -3.96
C PRO A 364 -9.17 -8.38 -2.67
N VAL A 365 -9.54 -7.10 -2.74
CA VAL A 365 -9.61 -6.19 -1.60
C VAL A 365 -11.07 -5.99 -1.21
N GLY A 366 -11.41 -6.39 0.00
CA GLY A 366 -12.78 -6.32 0.52
C GLY A 366 -12.90 -6.89 1.92
N GLU A 367 -14.12 -7.25 2.32
CA GLU A 367 -14.44 -7.73 3.67
C GLU A 367 -13.68 -8.99 4.06
N ALA A 368 -13.47 -9.94 3.13
CA ALA A 368 -12.71 -11.17 3.40
C ALA A 368 -11.24 -10.87 3.76
N LEU A 369 -10.56 -10.03 2.96
CA LEU A 369 -9.21 -9.59 3.26
C LEU A 369 -9.16 -8.83 4.58
N ALA A 370 -10.09 -7.92 4.81
CA ALA A 370 -10.14 -7.11 6.01
C ALA A 370 -10.37 -7.96 7.28
N THR A 371 -11.23 -8.97 7.20
CA THR A 371 -11.45 -9.97 8.26
C THR A 371 -10.14 -10.67 8.63
N LEU A 372 -9.42 -11.17 7.63
CA LEU A 372 -8.12 -11.82 7.83
C LEU A 372 -7.09 -10.86 8.42
N LEU A 373 -7.00 -9.62 7.92
CA LEU A 373 -6.06 -8.61 8.43
C LEU A 373 -6.37 -8.26 9.89
N GLY A 374 -7.65 -8.05 10.23
CA GLY A 374 -8.09 -7.74 11.59
C GLY A 374 -7.69 -8.85 12.55
N PHE A 375 -8.07 -10.09 12.23
CA PHE A 375 -7.73 -11.24 13.05
C PHE A 375 -6.22 -11.52 13.08
N TYR A 376 -5.49 -11.28 11.99
CA TYR A 376 -4.03 -11.41 11.96
C TYR A 376 -3.34 -10.42 12.90
N VAL A 377 -3.78 -9.15 12.90
CA VAL A 377 -3.18 -8.13 13.76
C VAL A 377 -3.38 -8.51 15.23
N ALA A 378 -4.49 -9.15 15.60
CA ALA A 378 -4.72 -9.73 16.92
C ALA A 378 -3.87 -11.00 17.16
N GLU A 379 -4.16 -12.09 16.45
CA GLU A 379 -3.74 -13.47 16.77
C GLU A 379 -2.79 -14.09 15.72
N GLY A 380 -2.33 -13.29 14.76
CA GLY A 380 -1.55 -13.74 13.61
C GLY A 380 -0.03 -13.69 13.80
N SER A 381 0.66 -14.59 13.09
CA SER A 381 2.10 -14.53 12.82
C SER A 381 2.42 -15.02 11.40
N VAL A 382 3.51 -14.54 10.81
CA VAL A 382 3.96 -14.99 9.49
C VAL A 382 5.44 -15.35 9.51
N SER A 383 5.79 -16.37 8.75
CA SER A 383 7.18 -16.64 8.37
C SER A 383 7.21 -17.33 7.03
N VAL A 384 8.27 -17.13 6.25
CA VAL A 384 8.42 -17.73 4.92
C VAL A 384 8.34 -19.26 4.95
N ARG A 385 8.82 -19.89 6.04
CA ARG A 385 8.76 -21.35 6.22
C ARG A 385 7.43 -21.83 6.83
N GLY A 386 6.91 -21.12 7.82
CA GLY A 386 5.72 -21.51 8.58
C GLY A 386 4.39 -21.04 7.98
N GLY A 387 4.43 -20.23 6.91
CA GLY A 387 3.25 -19.66 6.30
C GLY A 387 2.64 -18.52 7.12
N ILE A 388 1.41 -18.16 6.76
CA ILE A 388 0.53 -17.29 7.55
C ILE A 388 -0.17 -18.18 8.58
N ARG A 389 -0.11 -17.80 9.86
CA ARG A 389 -0.68 -18.58 10.96
C ARG A 389 -1.57 -17.71 11.81
N PHE A 390 -2.70 -18.27 12.23
CA PHE A 390 -3.65 -17.67 13.14
C PHE A 390 -3.80 -18.57 14.36
N ALA A 391 -3.59 -18.01 15.56
CA ALA A 391 -3.81 -18.74 16.80
C ALA A 391 -5.31 -18.84 17.10
N ILE A 392 -5.80 -20.05 17.35
CA ILE A 392 -7.20 -20.35 17.62
C ILE A 392 -7.34 -20.86 19.05
N GLY A 393 -7.86 -20.00 19.92
CA GLY A 393 -8.23 -20.31 21.29
C GLY A 393 -9.72 -20.62 21.44
N ALA A 394 -10.12 -21.09 22.62
CA ALA A 394 -11.52 -21.46 22.89
C ALA A 394 -12.54 -20.33 22.64
N ARG A 395 -12.14 -19.06 22.84
CA ARG A 395 -13.03 -17.89 22.66
C ARG A 395 -13.26 -17.50 21.20
N ASN A 396 -12.33 -17.81 20.31
CA ASN A 396 -12.37 -17.40 18.91
C ASN A 396 -12.49 -18.60 17.94
N ALA A 397 -12.64 -19.82 18.47
CA ALA A 397 -12.92 -21.02 17.68
C ALA A 397 -14.16 -20.90 16.80
N VAL A 398 -15.16 -20.10 17.21
CA VAL A 398 -16.37 -19.82 16.42
C VAL A 398 -16.07 -19.11 15.09
N LEU A 399 -14.91 -18.46 14.96
CA LEU A 399 -14.52 -17.73 13.75
C LEU A 399 -13.81 -18.60 12.72
N VAL A 400 -13.49 -19.86 13.05
CA VAL A 400 -12.67 -20.71 12.17
C VAL A 400 -13.30 -20.83 10.78
N ASP A 401 -14.60 -21.09 10.69
CA ASP A 401 -15.28 -21.23 9.40
C ASP A 401 -15.24 -19.93 8.58
N ASP A 402 -15.41 -18.78 9.24
CA ASP A 402 -15.33 -17.46 8.59
C ASP A 402 -13.90 -17.18 8.08
N LEU A 403 -12.88 -17.55 8.86
CA LEU A 403 -11.48 -17.43 8.49
C LEU A 403 -11.12 -18.37 7.34
N VAL A 404 -11.63 -19.60 7.33
CA VAL A 404 -11.46 -20.57 6.22
C VAL A 404 -12.04 -19.98 4.94
N ARG A 405 -13.31 -19.55 4.95
CA ARG A 405 -13.95 -18.94 3.77
C ARG A 405 -13.23 -17.68 3.31
N SER A 406 -12.75 -16.87 4.23
CA SER A 406 -11.98 -15.67 3.89
C SER A 406 -10.62 -16.02 3.26
N CYS A 407 -9.94 -17.06 3.73
CA CYS A 407 -8.70 -17.55 3.11
C CYS A 407 -8.94 -18.06 1.68
N GLU A 408 -10.02 -18.80 1.46
CA GLU A 408 -10.40 -19.30 0.14
C GLU A 408 -10.76 -18.15 -0.81
N ALA A 409 -11.52 -17.15 -0.34
CA ALA A 409 -11.87 -15.99 -1.13
C ALA A 409 -10.67 -15.12 -1.51
N VAL A 410 -9.69 -14.96 -0.61
CA VAL A 410 -8.54 -14.06 -0.81
C VAL A 410 -7.40 -14.74 -1.56
N PHE A 411 -7.12 -16.00 -1.23
CA PHE A 411 -5.95 -16.71 -1.76
C PHE A 411 -6.30 -17.81 -2.74
N GLY A 412 -7.57 -18.25 -2.82
CA GLY A 412 -7.93 -19.48 -3.53
C GLY A 412 -7.36 -20.73 -2.86
N LEU A 413 -6.99 -20.66 -1.57
CA LEU A 413 -6.35 -21.73 -0.82
C LEU A 413 -7.17 -22.06 0.44
N THR A 414 -7.50 -23.33 0.61
CA THR A 414 -8.06 -23.84 1.87
C THR A 414 -6.95 -23.95 2.92
N PRO A 415 -7.05 -23.25 4.05
CA PRO A 415 -6.06 -23.32 5.11
C PRO A 415 -6.16 -24.65 5.87
N GLN A 416 -5.05 -25.07 6.46
CA GLN A 416 -5.00 -26.26 7.30
C GLN A 416 -5.32 -25.92 8.75
N VAL A 417 -6.22 -26.68 9.36
CA VAL A 417 -6.56 -26.57 10.78
C VAL A 417 -5.76 -27.61 11.56
N TYR A 418 -4.98 -27.13 12.54
CA TYR A 418 -4.19 -27.93 13.44
C TYR A 418 -4.82 -27.88 14.83
N GLU A 419 -5.18 -29.04 15.37
CA GLU A 419 -5.72 -29.12 16.72
C GLU A 419 -4.65 -28.82 17.78
N GLY A 420 -5.06 -28.15 18.85
CA GLY A 420 -4.20 -27.86 19.98
C GLY A 420 -3.86 -29.14 20.74
N THR A 421 -2.57 -29.49 20.84
CA THR A 421 -2.10 -30.65 21.60
C THR A 421 -1.10 -30.22 22.68
N GLY A 422 -1.08 -30.95 23.81
CA GLY A 422 -0.08 -30.75 24.87
C GLY A 422 -0.08 -29.34 25.50
N GLY A 423 -1.26 -28.71 25.63
CA GLY A 423 -1.40 -27.35 26.20
C GLY A 423 -1.14 -26.19 25.23
N ARG A 424 -0.89 -26.47 23.95
CA ARG A 424 -0.87 -25.46 22.88
C ARG A 424 -2.28 -25.16 22.35
N VAL A 425 -2.49 -23.93 21.90
CA VAL A 425 -3.72 -23.53 21.20
C VAL A 425 -3.80 -24.18 19.83
N ALA A 426 -5.01 -24.30 19.28
CA ALA A 426 -5.19 -24.72 17.90
C ALA A 426 -4.64 -23.64 16.96
N GLU A 427 -4.36 -24.00 15.71
CA GLU A 427 -3.84 -23.06 14.71
C GLU A 427 -4.50 -23.27 13.35
N LEU A 428 -4.81 -22.17 12.66
CA LEU A 428 -5.18 -22.18 11.25
C LEU A 428 -4.00 -21.65 10.44
N ARG A 429 -3.56 -22.41 9.43
CA ARG A 429 -2.33 -22.11 8.67
C ARG A 429 -2.53 -22.12 7.16
N ILE A 430 -2.02 -21.08 6.50
CA ILE A 430 -1.80 -21.05 5.05
C ILE A 430 -0.31 -21.28 4.81
N VAL A 431 0.07 -22.53 4.53
CA VAL A 431 1.45 -22.92 4.26
C VAL A 431 1.74 -22.74 2.77
N ASN A 432 1.84 -21.49 2.34
CA ASN A 432 2.23 -21.14 0.97
C ASN A 432 3.29 -20.04 1.01
N ARG A 433 4.43 -20.26 0.35
CA ARG A 433 5.56 -19.31 0.37
C ARG A 433 5.20 -17.98 -0.29
N VAL A 434 4.50 -18.00 -1.42
CA VAL A 434 4.09 -16.78 -2.12
C VAL A 434 3.11 -15.99 -1.25
N ALA A 435 2.18 -16.68 -0.57
CA ALA A 435 1.23 -16.04 0.32
C ALA A 435 1.95 -15.38 1.50
N ALA A 436 2.90 -16.08 2.12
CA ALA A 436 3.67 -15.56 3.24
C ALA A 436 4.53 -14.34 2.85
N LEU A 437 5.17 -14.36 1.68
CA LEU A 437 5.94 -13.23 1.15
C LEU A 437 5.03 -12.03 0.86
N ALA A 438 3.92 -12.25 0.13
CA ALA A 438 2.94 -11.21 -0.16
C ALA A 438 2.37 -10.59 1.12
N TRP A 439 1.96 -11.41 2.08
CA TRP A 439 1.39 -10.97 3.36
C TRP A 439 2.40 -10.17 4.19
N GLY A 440 3.65 -10.61 4.22
CA GLY A 440 4.75 -9.92 4.90
C GLY A 440 5.07 -8.56 4.27
N ARG A 441 5.12 -8.51 2.93
CA ARG A 441 5.51 -7.32 2.16
C ARG A 441 4.40 -6.27 2.09
N LEU A 442 3.20 -6.67 1.66
CA LEU A 442 2.07 -5.76 1.42
C LEU A 442 1.62 -5.03 2.68
N PHE A 443 1.55 -5.77 3.78
CA PHE A 443 0.95 -5.28 5.02
C PHE A 443 2.01 -4.99 6.11
N GLY A 444 3.30 -5.12 5.76
CA GLY A 444 4.42 -4.83 6.65
C GLY A 444 4.52 -5.76 7.85
N PHE A 445 4.10 -7.02 7.69
CA PHE A 445 4.14 -8.03 8.74
C PHE A 445 5.44 -8.83 8.77
N GLN A 446 6.32 -8.66 7.78
CA GLN A 446 7.62 -9.32 7.75
C GLN A 446 8.46 -8.91 8.97
N GLY A 447 8.80 -9.88 9.83
CA GLY A 447 9.56 -9.64 11.06
C GLY A 447 8.79 -8.92 12.18
N ALA A 448 7.51 -8.60 11.99
CA ALA A 448 6.71 -7.87 12.96
C ALA A 448 6.54 -8.67 14.27
N ARG A 449 6.66 -7.98 15.40
CA ARG A 449 6.42 -8.50 16.75
C ARG A 449 5.17 -7.83 17.33
N ALA A 450 4.62 -8.37 18.42
CA ALA A 450 3.42 -7.82 19.04
C ALA A 450 3.52 -6.30 19.36
N HIS A 451 4.69 -5.82 19.80
CA HIS A 451 4.93 -4.41 20.12
C HIS A 451 5.23 -3.53 18.89
N THR A 452 5.41 -4.12 17.69
CA THR A 452 5.65 -3.39 16.43
C THR A 452 4.54 -3.62 15.39
N LYS A 453 3.50 -4.39 15.73
CA LYS A 453 2.34 -4.55 14.84
C LYS A 453 1.65 -3.20 14.68
N ARG A 454 1.12 -2.93 13.49
CA ARG A 454 0.36 -1.73 13.18
C ARG A 454 -0.87 -2.09 12.36
N ILE A 455 -1.81 -1.16 12.26
CA ILE A 455 -2.90 -1.26 11.27
C ILE A 455 -2.26 -1.10 9.88
N PRO A 456 -2.50 -2.03 8.93
CA PRO A 456 -2.03 -1.84 7.56
C PRO A 456 -2.62 -0.57 6.94
N ASP A 457 -1.80 0.23 6.26
CA ASP A 457 -2.18 1.51 5.65
C ASP A 457 -3.47 1.41 4.83
N LEU A 458 -3.58 0.34 4.02
CA LEU A 458 -4.76 0.01 3.21
C LEU A 458 -6.09 0.10 3.98
N VAL A 459 -6.12 -0.26 5.27
CA VAL A 459 -7.35 -0.29 6.08
C VAL A 459 -7.98 1.09 6.21
N PHE A 460 -7.19 2.16 6.26
CA PHE A 460 -7.73 3.52 6.31
C PHE A 460 -8.44 3.89 4.99
N GLU A 461 -8.13 3.23 3.89
CA GLU A 461 -8.68 3.53 2.56
C GLU A 461 -9.80 2.57 2.13
N LEU A 462 -10.08 1.53 2.92
CA LEU A 462 -11.13 0.55 2.64
C LEU A 462 -12.54 1.18 2.68
N PRO A 463 -13.52 0.63 1.93
CA PRO A 463 -14.92 1.01 2.10
C PRO A 463 -15.43 0.63 3.52
N GLN A 464 -16.50 1.29 3.98
CA GLN A 464 -17.03 1.10 5.34
C GLN A 464 -17.23 -0.37 5.75
N PRO A 465 -17.87 -1.26 4.95
CA PRO A 465 -18.10 -2.65 5.36
C PRO A 465 -16.78 -3.39 5.62
N ALA A 466 -15.77 -3.15 4.79
CA ALA A 466 -14.46 -3.76 4.97
C ALA A 466 -13.71 -3.19 6.18
N LYS A 467 -13.80 -1.88 6.46
CA LYS A 467 -13.28 -1.29 7.71
C LYS A 467 -13.93 -1.92 8.95
N GLN A 468 -15.24 -2.13 8.91
CA GLN A 468 -15.99 -2.79 9.98
C GLN A 468 -15.53 -4.24 10.20
N ALA A 469 -15.36 -4.99 9.10
CA ALA A 469 -14.83 -6.37 9.13
C ALA A 469 -13.42 -6.45 9.75
N PHE A 470 -12.53 -5.49 9.45
CA PHE A 470 -11.22 -5.41 10.09
C PHE A 470 -11.32 -5.22 11.62
N VAL A 471 -12.08 -4.23 12.08
CA VAL A 471 -12.21 -3.95 13.52
C VAL A 471 -12.88 -5.11 14.26
N ARG A 472 -13.91 -5.72 13.64
CA ARG A 472 -14.55 -6.93 14.16
C ARG A 472 -13.55 -8.08 14.26
N GLY A 473 -12.80 -8.37 13.19
CA GLY A 473 -11.79 -9.42 13.19
C GLY A 473 -10.73 -9.23 14.28
N TYR A 474 -10.25 -8.00 14.49
CA TYR A 474 -9.32 -7.70 15.57
C TYR A 474 -9.96 -7.90 16.95
N PHE A 475 -11.17 -7.37 17.16
CA PHE A 475 -11.86 -7.46 18.45
C PHE A 475 -12.21 -8.89 18.83
N LEU A 476 -12.65 -9.71 17.88
CA LEU A 476 -12.97 -11.12 18.16
C LEU A 476 -11.71 -11.98 18.36
N GLY A 477 -10.55 -11.50 17.92
CA GLY A 477 -9.24 -12.09 18.24
C GLY A 477 -8.80 -11.77 19.67
N ASP A 478 -8.52 -10.50 19.97
CA ASP A 478 -7.85 -10.05 21.20
C ASP A 478 -8.63 -9.00 22.00
N GLY A 479 -9.87 -8.72 21.60
CA GLY A 479 -10.77 -7.80 22.30
C GLY A 479 -11.33 -8.37 23.59
N THR A 480 -11.69 -7.48 24.50
CA THR A 480 -12.37 -7.81 25.75
C THR A 480 -13.75 -7.18 25.78
N LEU A 481 -14.76 -8.03 25.94
CA LEU A 481 -16.15 -7.65 26.13
C LEU A 481 -16.51 -7.70 27.63
N ALA A 482 -16.61 -6.53 28.26
CA ALA A 482 -17.10 -6.39 29.62
C ALA A 482 -18.55 -5.87 29.61
N PRO A 483 -19.34 -6.04 30.69
CA PRO A 483 -20.77 -5.68 30.70
C PRO A 483 -21.12 -4.24 30.28
N ARG A 484 -20.17 -3.31 30.37
CA ARG A 484 -20.36 -1.88 30.07
C ARG A 484 -19.20 -1.26 29.30
N ARG A 485 -18.34 -2.09 28.70
CA ARG A 485 -17.10 -1.63 28.07
C ARG A 485 -16.59 -2.61 27.02
N LEU A 486 -16.22 -2.07 25.86
CA LEU A 486 -15.34 -2.71 24.89
C LEU A 486 -13.91 -2.27 25.18
N ALA A 487 -12.95 -3.20 25.15
CA ALA A 487 -11.54 -2.87 25.29
C ALA A 487 -10.69 -3.61 24.26
N PHE A 488 -9.73 -2.90 23.69
CA PHE A 488 -8.71 -3.39 22.78
C PHE A 488 -7.37 -3.21 23.49
N THR A 489 -6.65 -4.30 23.74
CA THR A 489 -5.35 -4.23 24.41
C THR A 489 -4.24 -4.54 23.42
N THR A 490 -3.10 -3.88 23.53
CA THR A 490 -1.93 -4.16 22.71
C THR A 490 -0.65 -3.69 23.39
N THR A 491 0.50 -4.21 22.98
CA THR A 491 1.82 -3.68 23.38
C THR A 491 2.42 -2.73 22.34
N SER A 492 1.71 -2.48 21.24
CA SER A 492 2.11 -1.53 20.20
C SER A 492 1.42 -0.19 20.37
N ARG A 493 2.21 0.87 20.58
CA ARG A 493 1.72 2.25 20.64
C ARG A 493 1.10 2.68 19.32
N GLU A 494 1.71 2.30 18.19
CA GLU A 494 1.20 2.57 16.84
C GLU A 494 -0.17 1.94 16.65
N LEU A 495 -0.35 0.67 17.02
CA LEU A 495 -1.63 -0.02 16.89
C LEU A 495 -2.71 0.60 17.78
N ALA A 496 -2.38 0.97 19.02
CA ALA A 496 -3.33 1.63 19.92
C ALA A 496 -3.77 3.02 19.40
N SER A 497 -2.82 3.79 18.85
CA SER A 497 -3.10 5.06 18.20
C SER A 497 -3.99 4.84 16.96
N GLY A 498 -3.58 3.94 16.07
CA GLY A 498 -4.31 3.60 14.85
C GLY A 498 -5.75 3.14 15.13
N LEU A 499 -5.96 2.29 16.14
CA LEU A 499 -7.30 1.86 16.57
C LEU A 499 -8.14 3.05 17.05
N SER A 500 -7.55 3.96 17.85
CA SER A 500 -8.25 5.15 18.32
C SER A 500 -8.71 6.06 17.16
N TYR A 501 -7.86 6.22 16.15
CA TYR A 501 -8.17 6.98 14.94
C TYR A 501 -9.19 6.27 14.03
N LEU A 502 -9.06 4.95 13.85
CA LEU A 502 -10.00 4.17 13.06
C LEU A 502 -11.41 4.21 13.68
N LEU A 503 -11.52 4.03 15.00
CA LEU A 503 -12.79 4.16 15.73
C LEU A 503 -13.39 5.57 15.59
N SER A 504 -12.56 6.62 15.60
CA SER A 504 -13.03 7.98 15.36
C SER A 504 -13.64 8.15 13.95
N GLY A 505 -13.38 7.25 13.00
CA GLY A 505 -14.07 7.23 11.70
C GLY A 505 -15.60 7.15 11.81
N TRP A 506 -16.10 6.44 12.83
CA TRP A 506 -17.52 6.33 13.15
C TRP A 506 -17.97 7.36 14.19
N GLY A 507 -17.13 8.33 14.54
CA GLY A 507 -17.41 9.34 15.57
C GLY A 507 -17.30 8.82 17.00
N VAL A 508 -16.71 7.63 17.18
CA VAL A 508 -16.49 7.01 18.50
C VAL A 508 -15.26 7.64 19.16
N VAL A 509 -15.44 8.14 20.38
CA VAL A 509 -14.35 8.76 21.15
C VAL A 509 -13.85 7.77 22.19
N ALA A 510 -12.87 6.96 21.79
CA ALA A 510 -12.25 5.98 22.67
C ALA A 510 -11.31 6.64 23.71
N SER A 511 -11.21 6.03 24.88
CA SER A 511 -10.22 6.35 25.90
C SER A 511 -8.97 5.49 25.70
N LEU A 512 -7.80 6.10 25.76
CA LEU A 512 -6.50 5.46 25.66
C LEU A 512 -5.82 5.48 27.03
N ALA A 513 -5.50 4.30 27.58
CA ALA A 513 -4.71 4.17 28.79
C ALA A 513 -3.42 3.43 28.49
N SER A 514 -2.34 3.73 29.21
CA SER A 514 -1.10 2.97 29.18
C SER A 514 -0.72 2.48 30.57
N ARG A 515 -0.03 1.34 30.61
CA ARG A 515 0.61 0.79 31.80
C ARG A 515 2.05 0.44 31.46
N GLU A 516 2.98 1.03 32.20
CA GLU A 516 4.39 0.70 32.07
C GLU A 516 4.71 -0.69 32.65
N PRO A 517 5.73 -1.38 32.09
CA PRO A 517 6.19 -2.64 32.66
C PRO A 517 6.70 -2.41 34.09
N ASP A 518 6.24 -3.24 35.03
CA ASP A 518 6.61 -3.12 36.45
C ASP A 518 7.89 -3.91 36.81
N GLY A 519 8.48 -4.61 35.84
CA GLY A 519 9.68 -5.43 36.05
C GLY A 519 9.48 -6.66 36.94
N VAL A 520 8.24 -6.92 37.41
CA VAL A 520 7.95 -8.03 38.32
C VAL A 520 7.84 -9.33 37.54
N GLU A 521 8.68 -10.31 37.90
CA GLU A 521 8.58 -11.68 37.40
C GLU A 521 7.36 -12.38 38.00
N ARG A 522 6.53 -12.94 37.13
CA ARG A 522 5.31 -13.67 37.47
C ARG A 522 5.37 -15.06 36.87
N SER A 523 4.85 -16.05 37.58
CA SER A 523 4.69 -17.40 37.01
C SER A 523 3.40 -17.47 36.21
N ILE A 524 3.49 -17.72 34.90
CA ILE A 524 2.35 -18.00 34.02
C ILE A 524 2.49 -19.45 33.56
N ARG A 525 1.53 -20.30 33.95
CA ARG A 525 1.54 -21.74 33.62
C ARG A 525 2.87 -22.43 34.01
N GLY A 526 3.46 -22.03 35.13
CA GLY A 526 4.72 -22.60 35.65
C GLY A 526 5.99 -22.04 35.01
N ALA A 527 5.89 -21.13 34.03
CA ALA A 527 7.04 -20.46 33.43
C ALA A 527 7.19 -19.02 33.96
N PRO A 528 8.43 -18.57 34.25
CA PRO A 528 8.68 -17.19 34.63
C PRO A 528 8.38 -16.26 33.45
N CYS A 529 7.65 -15.19 33.72
CA CYS A 529 7.20 -14.21 32.75
C CYS A 529 7.38 -12.79 33.31
N VAL A 530 8.10 -11.96 32.56
CA VAL A 530 8.33 -10.54 32.89
C VAL A 530 7.72 -9.70 31.77
N SER A 531 6.92 -8.70 32.13
CA SER A 531 6.41 -7.72 31.16
C SER A 531 7.55 -6.78 30.76
N ARG A 532 7.86 -6.71 29.47
CA ARG A 532 9.01 -5.91 28.95
C ARG A 532 8.60 -4.65 28.20
N HIS A 533 7.33 -4.54 27.81
CA HIS A 533 6.80 -3.44 27.00
C HIS A 533 5.59 -2.84 27.70
N SER A 534 5.35 -1.56 27.45
CA SER A 534 4.15 -0.88 27.91
C SER A 534 2.92 -1.51 27.27
N ALA A 535 1.85 -1.66 28.05
CA ALA A 535 0.57 -2.14 27.57
C ALA A 535 -0.37 -0.95 27.37
N TRP A 536 -0.99 -0.88 26.20
CA TRP A 536 -1.95 0.14 25.82
C TRP A 536 -3.35 -0.47 25.77
N THR A 537 -4.34 0.25 26.28
CA THR A 537 -5.75 -0.15 26.25
C THR A 537 -6.57 0.96 25.64
N VAL A 538 -7.15 0.70 24.47
CA VAL A 538 -8.18 1.54 23.85
C VAL A 538 -9.54 1.03 24.34
N SER A 539 -10.35 1.89 24.94
CA SER A 539 -11.59 1.49 25.60
C SER A 539 -12.77 2.38 25.25
N VAL A 540 -13.93 1.76 25.03
CA VAL A 540 -15.19 2.41 24.70
C VAL A 540 -16.21 2.04 25.77
N SER A 541 -16.74 3.05 26.47
CA SER A 541 -17.69 2.86 27.58
C SER A 541 -18.92 3.74 27.49
N ALA A 542 -18.91 4.72 26.58
CA ALA A 542 -20.10 5.50 26.28
C ALA A 542 -21.12 4.61 25.58
N ARG A 543 -22.37 4.64 26.04
CA ARG A 543 -23.44 3.73 25.59
C ARG A 543 -23.72 3.88 24.10
N GLU A 544 -23.80 5.12 23.60
CA GLU A 544 -24.07 5.42 22.19
C GLU A 544 -22.90 5.01 21.29
N ASP A 545 -21.66 5.11 21.78
CA ASP A 545 -20.48 4.70 21.05
C ASP A 545 -20.37 3.16 21.00
N ILE A 546 -20.79 2.46 22.06
CA ILE A 546 -20.92 1.00 22.07
C ILE A 546 -22.01 0.54 21.09
N GLU A 547 -23.16 1.23 21.04
CA GLU A 547 -24.21 0.98 20.05
C GLU A 547 -23.71 1.20 18.62
N THR A 548 -22.95 2.29 18.39
CA THR A 548 -22.31 2.55 17.09
C THR A 548 -21.39 1.40 16.67
N LEU A 549 -20.74 0.74 17.63
CA LEU A 549 -19.88 -0.41 17.42
C LEU A 549 -20.58 -1.76 17.54
N ARG A 550 -21.92 -1.81 17.43
CA ARG A 550 -22.69 -3.07 17.45
C ARG A 550 -22.13 -4.13 16.50
N PHE A 551 -21.75 -3.71 15.28
CA PHE A 551 -21.11 -4.59 14.28
C PHE A 551 -19.84 -5.30 14.77
N VAL A 552 -19.16 -4.76 15.80
CA VAL A 552 -17.93 -5.34 16.37
C VAL A 552 -18.24 -6.50 17.32
N TRP A 553 -19.24 -6.36 18.19
CA TRP A 553 -19.47 -7.25 19.32
C TRP A 553 -20.76 -8.09 19.20
N GLU A 554 -21.64 -7.77 18.27
CA GLU A 554 -22.87 -8.53 18.04
C GLU A 554 -22.56 -9.97 17.65
N GLY A 555 -23.25 -10.91 18.28
CA GLY A 555 -23.03 -12.35 18.13
C GLY A 555 -21.74 -12.88 18.78
N ALA A 556 -20.93 -12.02 19.43
CA ALA A 556 -19.76 -12.47 20.16
C ALA A 556 -20.17 -13.22 21.44
N PRO A 557 -19.39 -14.22 21.91
CA PRO A 557 -19.68 -14.90 23.16
C PRO A 557 -19.79 -13.94 24.35
N GLY A 558 -20.92 -13.99 25.07
CA GLY A 558 -21.18 -13.14 26.24
C GLY A 558 -21.70 -11.74 25.92
N CYS A 559 -22.18 -11.49 24.70
CA CYS A 559 -22.71 -10.19 24.29
C CYS A 559 -24.02 -9.78 24.97
N GLU A 560 -24.74 -10.70 25.62
CA GLU A 560 -26.04 -10.43 26.24
C GLU A 560 -25.94 -9.35 27.33
N ARG A 561 -24.81 -9.29 28.03
CA ARG A 561 -24.58 -8.30 29.10
C ARG A 561 -24.34 -6.90 28.54
N ILE A 562 -23.61 -6.78 27.44
CA ILE A 562 -23.39 -5.47 26.80
C ILE A 562 -24.69 -5.02 26.11
N GLU A 563 -25.45 -5.94 25.52
CA GLU A 563 -26.76 -5.68 24.92
C GLU A 563 -27.72 -5.08 25.95
N ALA A 564 -27.81 -5.70 27.13
CA ALA A 564 -28.62 -5.20 28.24
C ALA A 564 -28.19 -3.80 28.70
N PHE A 565 -26.89 -3.50 28.69
CA PHE A 565 -26.40 -2.15 29.02
C PHE A 565 -26.82 -1.13 27.96
N VAL A 566 -26.70 -1.47 26.69
CA VAL A 566 -27.07 -0.56 25.60
C VAL A 566 -28.57 -0.25 25.59
N ALA A 567 -29.40 -1.26 25.84
CA ALA A 567 -30.85 -1.12 25.96
C ALA A 567 -31.31 -0.39 27.23
N SER A 568 -30.43 -0.16 28.20
CA SER A 568 -30.79 0.44 29.49
C SER A 568 -30.76 1.96 29.50
N GLU A 569 -31.40 2.56 30.51
CA GLU A 569 -31.34 4.01 30.82
C GLU A 569 -30.11 4.41 31.64
N TRP A 570 -29.11 3.54 31.77
CA TRP A 570 -27.90 3.87 32.53
C TRP A 570 -27.19 5.09 31.94
N PRO A 571 -26.71 6.03 32.78
CA PRO A 571 -26.07 7.24 32.30
C PRO A 571 -24.78 6.91 31.53
N THR A 572 -24.61 7.60 30.40
CA THR A 572 -23.40 7.54 29.59
C THR A 572 -22.22 8.10 30.38
N VAL A 573 -21.19 7.28 30.55
CA VAL A 573 -19.93 7.66 31.20
C VAL A 573 -18.91 8.14 30.16
N ASN A 574 -17.90 8.89 30.62
CA ASN A 574 -16.76 9.36 29.81
C ASN A 574 -17.14 10.28 28.63
N ARG A 575 -18.14 11.15 28.80
CA ARG A 575 -18.44 12.29 27.90
C ARG A 575 -18.06 13.64 28.51
N ARG A 576 -16.78 13.82 28.85
CA ARG A 576 -16.21 15.12 29.30
C ARG A 576 -15.76 16.00 28.13
N PHE A 577 -16.49 16.01 27.02
CA PHE A 577 -16.15 16.74 25.79
C PHE A 577 -17.41 17.41 25.25
N ARG A 578 -17.24 18.52 24.52
CA ARG A 578 -18.31 19.19 23.79
C ARG A 578 -18.01 19.09 22.31
N SER A 579 -19.05 18.93 21.51
CA SER A 579 -18.89 19.01 20.05
C SER A 579 -19.00 20.48 19.66
N LEU A 580 -18.08 20.89 18.80
CA LEU A 580 -18.09 22.19 18.14
C LEU A 580 -18.98 22.13 16.91
#